data_AF-A0A926ACX4-F1
#
_entry.id   AF-A0A926ACX4-F1
#
_cell.length_a   1.000
_cell.length_b   1.000
_cell.length_c   1.000
_cell.angle_alpha   90.00
_cell.angle_beta   90.00
_cell.angle_gamma   90.00
#
_symmetry.space_group_name_H-M   'P 1'
#
loop_
_entity.id
_entity.type
_entity.pdbx_description
1 polymer ?
#
loop_
_entity_poly.entity_id
_entity_poly.type
_entity_poly.pdbx_seq_one_letter_code
_entity_poly.pdbx_strand_id
1 'polypeptide(L)' 'PQDWMRLEDQADARGLTLVGYYHSHPNSPAIPSVYDRDHALPNFVYIITSVMQGTAVDMRVWRLTPDRAAFEAETLSIT' A
#
# COMPACT_ATOMS: atom_id res chain seq x y z
N PRO A 1 2.78 16.26 -1.34
CA PRO A 1 1.65 16.82 -0.55
C PRO A 1 0.48 17.35 -1.39
N GLN A 2 0.75 18.20 -2.40
CA GLN A 2 -0.31 18.78 -3.24
C GLN A 2 -1.09 17.72 -4.04
N ASP A 3 -0.40 16.71 -4.58
CA ASP A 3 -1.06 15.59 -5.26
C ASP A 3 -1.98 14.79 -4.35
N TRP A 4 -1.62 14.66 -3.06
CA TRP A 4 -2.40 13.90 -2.12
C TRP A 4 -3.75 14.57 -1.83
N MET A 5 -3.71 15.86 -1.50
CA MET A 5 -4.92 16.68 -1.31
C MET A 5 -5.80 16.68 -2.56
N ARG A 6 -5.19 16.81 -3.75
CA ARG A 6 -5.93 16.73 -5.02
C ARG A 6 -6.62 15.38 -5.21
N LEU A 7 -5.99 14.27 -4.81
CA LEU A 7 -6.57 12.92 -4.93
C LEU A 7 -7.70 12.71 -3.92
N GLU A 8 -7.58 13.26 -2.71
CA GLU A 8 -8.67 13.30 -1.72
C GLU A 8 -9.88 14.07 -2.25
N ASP A 9 -9.67 15.31 -2.73
CA ASP A 9 -10.74 16.13 -3.31
C ASP A 9 -11.47 15.39 -4.46
N GLN A 10 -10.70 14.67 -5.30
CA GLN A 10 -11.26 13.87 -6.39
C GLN A 10 -12.01 12.63 -5.90
N ALA A 11 -11.59 12.01 -4.80
CA ALA A 11 -12.32 10.90 -4.19
C ALA A 11 -13.64 11.39 -3.59
N ASP A 12 -13.58 12.48 -2.81
CA ASP A 12 -14.73 13.09 -2.17
C ASP A 12 -15.78 13.57 -3.18
N ALA A 13 -15.35 14.20 -4.28
CA ALA A 13 -16.25 14.62 -5.36
C ALA A 13 -17.00 13.44 -6.02
N ARG A 14 -16.51 12.22 -5.84
CA ARG A 14 -17.14 10.97 -6.32
C ARG A 14 -17.84 10.17 -5.21
N GLY A 15 -17.88 10.68 -3.98
CA GLY A 15 -18.42 9.95 -2.82
C GLY A 15 -17.56 8.73 -2.45
N LEU A 16 -16.26 8.79 -2.71
CA LEU A 16 -15.29 7.73 -2.43
C LEU A 16 -14.33 8.18 -1.33
N THR A 17 -13.62 7.22 -0.73
CA THR A 17 -12.57 7.48 0.26
C THR A 17 -11.29 6.81 -0.17
N LEU A 18 -10.14 7.45 0.08
CA LEU A 18 -8.84 6.80 -0.07
C LEU A 18 -8.69 5.73 1.03
N VAL A 19 -8.59 4.46 0.62
CA VAL A 19 -8.49 3.32 1.55
C VAL A 19 -7.10 2.72 1.65
N GLY A 20 -6.21 3.02 0.69
CA GLY A 20 -4.91 2.40 0.62
C GLY A 20 -3.95 3.01 -0.38
N TYR A 21 -2.74 2.48 -0.37
CA TYR A 21 -1.68 2.74 -1.33
C TYR A 21 -1.27 1.44 -2.01
N TYR A 22 -0.73 1.58 -3.21
CA TYR A 22 -0.11 0.51 -3.95
C TYR A 22 1.25 0.95 -4.46
N HIS A 23 2.25 0.07 -4.36
CA HIS A 23 3.55 0.27 -4.99
C HIS A 23 4.21 -1.07 -5.33
N SER A 24 5.31 -1.01 -6.07
CA SER A 24 6.08 -2.19 -6.46
C SER A 24 7.49 -2.18 -5.87
N HIS A 25 8.00 -3.39 -5.64
CA HIS A 25 9.38 -3.65 -5.25
C HIS A 25 10.12 -4.29 -6.44
N PRO A 26 11.02 -3.55 -7.11
CA PRO A 26 11.84 -4.11 -8.19
C PRO A 26 12.88 -5.09 -7.63
N ASN A 27 12.93 -6.29 -8.21
CA ASN A 27 13.85 -7.37 -7.86
C ASN A 27 13.87 -7.72 -6.36
N SER A 28 12.72 -7.59 -5.69
CA SER A 28 12.58 -7.78 -4.25
C SER A 28 11.17 -8.30 -3.92
N PRO A 29 11.00 -9.16 -2.90
CA PRO A 29 9.70 -9.72 -2.55
C PRO A 29 8.67 -8.65 -2.17
N ALA A 30 7.40 -9.03 -2.25
CA ALA A 30 6.24 -8.22 -1.88
C ALA A 30 6.08 -8.09 -0.35
N ILE A 31 7.16 -7.79 0.37
CA ILE A 31 7.23 -7.64 1.82
C ILE A 31 7.64 -6.18 2.13
N PRO A 32 6.96 -5.49 3.06
CA PRO A 32 7.31 -4.13 3.44
C PRO A 32 8.74 -4.05 3.99
N SER A 33 9.48 -3.06 3.52
CA SER A 33 10.77 -2.67 4.08
C SER A 33 10.59 -1.82 5.35
N VAL A 34 11.70 -1.55 6.04
CA VAL A 34 11.71 -0.58 7.14
C VAL A 34 11.30 0.81 6.66
N TYR A 35 11.73 1.20 5.45
CA TYR A 35 11.35 2.49 4.87
C TYR A 35 9.84 2.60 4.65
N ASP A 36 9.20 1.53 4.17
CA ASP A 36 7.74 1.49 4.02
C ASP A 36 7.04 1.69 5.37
N ARG A 37 7.50 1.00 6.42
CA ARG A 37 6.91 1.10 7.78
C ARG A 37 7.06 2.49 8.37
N ASP A 38 8.25 3.07 8.23
CA ASP A 38 8.56 4.37 8.82
C ASP A 38 7.74 5.50 8.16
N HIS A 39 7.38 5.35 6.87
CA HIS A 39 6.63 6.35 6.09
C HIS A 39 5.13 6.03 5.91
N ALA A 40 4.67 4.87 6.36
CA ALA A 40 3.27 4.49 6.26
C ALA A 40 2.36 5.41 7.10
N LEU A 41 1.22 5.78 6.54
CA LEU A 41 0.10 6.37 7.25
C LEU A 41 -0.73 5.29 7.98
N PRO A 42 -1.23 5.58 9.19
CA PRO A 42 -2.07 4.66 9.95
C PRO A 42 -3.43 4.44 9.24
N ASN A 43 -4.07 3.30 9.51
CA ASN A 43 -5.40 2.91 9.03
C ASN A 43 -5.55 2.63 7.51
N PHE A 44 -4.52 2.90 6.71
CA PHE A 44 -4.51 2.56 5.29
C PHE A 44 -4.09 1.10 5.04
N VAL A 45 -4.58 0.56 3.92
CA VAL A 45 -4.13 -0.72 3.34
C VAL A 45 -2.95 -0.48 2.39
N TYR A 46 -1.95 -1.35 2.40
CA TYR A 46 -0.81 -1.29 1.49
C TYR A 46 -0.77 -2.55 0.65
N ILE A 47 -0.86 -2.37 -0.67
CA ILE A 47 -0.69 -3.46 -1.62
C ILE A 47 0.72 -3.34 -2.19
N ILE A 48 1.55 -4.36 -2.00
CA ILE A 48 2.92 -4.38 -2.52
C ILE A 48 3.00 -5.46 -3.59
N THR A 49 3.53 -5.11 -4.77
CA THR A 49 3.80 -6.07 -5.84
C THR A 49 5.30 -6.30 -6.02
N SER A 50 5.69 -7.56 -5.99
CA SER A 50 7.03 -8.00 -6.37
C SER A 50 7.15 -7.96 -7.88
N VAL A 51 8.14 -7.22 -8.40
CA VAL A 51 8.44 -7.14 -9.83
C VAL A 51 9.84 -7.68 -10.08
N MET A 52 9.95 -8.91 -10.55
CA MET A 52 11.22 -9.57 -10.84
C MET A 52 11.53 -9.43 -12.32
N GLN A 53 12.68 -8.83 -12.66
CA GLN A 53 13.12 -8.64 -14.04
C GLN A 53 12.04 -8.00 -14.94
N GLY A 54 11.30 -7.02 -14.41
CA GLY A 54 10.24 -6.31 -15.12
C GLY A 54 8.90 -7.05 -15.19
N THR A 55 8.79 -8.25 -14.62
CA THR A 55 7.54 -9.03 -14.56
C THR A 55 6.95 -9.01 -13.15
N ALA A 56 5.67 -8.70 -13.01
CA ALA A 56 4.96 -8.83 -11.74
C ALA A 56 4.79 -10.33 -11.39
N VAL A 57 5.30 -10.76 -10.24
CA VAL A 57 5.32 -12.18 -9.85
C VAL A 57 4.57 -12.49 -8.56
N ASP A 58 4.30 -11.49 -7.72
CA ASP A 58 3.58 -11.65 -6.46
C ASP A 58 2.91 -10.33 -6.07
N MET A 59 1.78 -10.40 -5.36
CA MET A 59 1.07 -9.25 -4.83
C MET A 59 0.50 -9.59 -3.45
N ARG A 60 0.84 -8.78 -2.45
CA ARG A 60 0.45 -9.00 -1.07
C ARG A 60 -0.15 -7.74 -0.46
N VAL A 61 -1.07 -7.95 0.48
CA VAL A 61 -1.77 -6.88 1.20
C VAL A 61 -1.23 -6.81 2.62
N TRP A 62 -1.03 -5.59 3.10
CA TRP A 62 -0.41 -5.31 4.39
C TRP A 62 -1.16 -4.19 5.10
N ARG A 63 -1.25 -4.29 6.43
CA ARG A 63 -1.76 -3.23 7.30
C ARG A 63 -0.78 -2.94 8.41
N LEU A 64 -0.51 -1.65 8.64
CA LEU A 64 0.38 -1.21 9.71
C LEU A 64 -0.32 -1.43 11.06
N THR A 65 0.39 -2.03 12.02
CA THR A 65 -0.12 -2.18 13.39
C THR A 65 -0.37 -0.80 14.03
N PRO A 66 -1.33 -0.65 14.96
CA PRO A 66 -1.64 0.65 15.57
C PRO A 66 -0.45 1.32 16.27
N ASP A 67 0.45 0.53 16.85
CA ASP A 67 1.70 0.98 17.49
C ASP A 67 2.84 1.25 16.49
N ARG A 68 2.58 1.03 15.19
CA ARG A 68 3.53 1.13 14.07
C ARG A 68 4.75 0.22 14.18
N ALA A 69 4.73 -0.79 15.05
CA ALA A 69 5.86 -1.70 15.25
C ALA A 69 6.12 -2.58 14.02
N ALA A 70 5.06 -3.02 13.34
CA ALA A 70 5.12 -3.97 12.24
C ALA A 70 3.99 -3.78 11.22
N PHE A 71 4.11 -4.51 10.12
CA PHE A 71 2.99 -4.78 9.22
C PHE A 71 2.48 -6.19 9.44
N GLU A 72 1.17 -6.33 9.36
CA GLU A 72 0.48 -7.62 9.33
C GLU A 72 -0.02 -7.90 7.91
N ALA A 73 0.10 -9.15 7.47
CA ALA A 73 -0.39 -9.57 6.18
C ALA A 73 -1.92 -9.74 6.22
N GLU A 74 -2.61 -9.26 5.19
CA GLU A 74 -4.03 -9.49 4.98
C GLU A 74 -4.28 -10.32 3.72
N THR A 75 -5.48 -10.89 3.61
CA THR A 75 -5.91 -11.67 2.45
C THR A 75 -6.28 -10.75 1.29
N LEU A 76 -5.65 -10.97 0.14
CA LEU A 76 -6.10 -10.39 -1.13
C LEU A 76 -7.20 -11.27 -1.74
N SER A 77 -8.41 -10.73 -1.90
CA SER A 77 -9.51 -11.39 -2.60
C SER A 77 -9.91 -10.58 -3.82
N ILE A 78 -9.93 -11.22 -4.99
CA ILE A 78 -10.36 -10.62 -6.26
C ILE A 78 -11.54 -11.46 -6.75
N THR A 79 -12.69 -10.83 -6.87
CA THR A 79 -13.98 -11.45 -7.25
C THR A 79 -14.48 -10.91 -8.56
#